data_AF-A0A609CAL0-F1
#
_entry.id   AF-A0A609CAL0-F1
#
_cell.length_a   1.000
_cell.length_b   1.000
_cell.length_c   1.000
_cell.angle_alpha   90.00
_cell.angle_beta   90.00
_cell.angle_gamma   90.00
#
_symmetry.space_group_name_H-M   'P 1'
#
loop_
_entity.id
_entity.type
_entity.pdbx_description
1 polymer ?
#
loop_
_entity_poly.entity_id
_entity_poly.type
_entity_poly.pdbx_seq_one_letter_code
_entity_poly.pdbx_strand_id
1 'polypeptide(L)'
;MKIFKFGAASNAFTLLASTLIRGDNLSDKLYILDGDKYSTENEKKAALDKVFTGTESRTYELKAAAEGKIKQFNLPNGVKPEQYIHYLITNVPLDGLGGEYLEIIEAARDIRVELDAHNYISNILTKLGIDRPSGLTRVMDLASRHPEWHQYVSEVTDWLQPVVSDLMERLPENDTVDIT
;
A
#
# COMPACT_ATOMS: atom_id res chain seq x y z
N MET A 1 12.29 -4.81 -9.13
CA MET A 1 11.49 -4.85 -7.88
C MET A 1 10.74 -6.18 -7.81
N LYS A 2 10.71 -6.86 -6.65
CA LYS A 2 9.92 -8.07 -6.42
C LYS A 2 8.91 -7.81 -5.30
N ILE A 3 7.67 -8.25 -5.47
CA ILE A 3 6.60 -8.07 -4.48
C ILE A 3 6.18 -9.45 -3.98
N PHE A 4 6.09 -9.61 -2.66
CA PHE A 4 5.65 -10.84 -2.00
C PHE A 4 4.44 -10.55 -1.14
N LYS A 5 3.41 -11.39 -1.24
CA LYS A 5 2.25 -11.33 -0.35
C LYS A 5 2.48 -12.21 0.86
N PHE A 6 2.24 -11.68 2.05
CA PHE A 6 2.49 -12.40 3.30
C PHE A 6 1.23 -13.06 3.88
N GLY A 7 0.06 -12.85 3.28
CA GLY A 7 -1.22 -13.32 3.81
C GLY A 7 -1.67 -12.46 4.98
N ALA A 8 -1.71 -13.02 6.19
CA ALA A 8 -2.11 -12.30 7.39
C ALA A 8 -1.14 -11.15 7.72
N ALA A 9 -1.67 -9.99 8.12
CA ALA A 9 -0.87 -8.82 8.49
C ALA A 9 0.17 -9.10 9.60
N SER A 10 -0.13 -10.01 10.52
CA SER A 10 0.81 -10.47 11.57
C SER A 10 2.13 -11.01 11.00
N ASN A 11 2.10 -11.59 9.80
CA ASN A 11 3.27 -12.21 9.19
C ASN A 11 4.32 -11.16 8.78
N ALA A 12 3.93 -9.90 8.56
CA ALA A 12 4.88 -8.81 8.31
C ALA A 12 5.85 -8.63 9.49
N PHE A 13 5.32 -8.70 10.72
CA PHE A 13 6.12 -8.61 11.95
C PHE A 13 7.05 -9.80 12.12
N THR A 14 6.57 -11.02 11.84
CA THR A 14 7.39 -12.23 11.87
C THR A 14 8.54 -12.17 10.87
N LEU A 15 8.28 -11.70 9.65
CA LEU A 15 9.31 -11.60 8.62
C LEU A 15 10.34 -10.53 8.94
N LEU A 16 9.91 -9.35 9.43
CA LEU A 16 10.81 -8.32 9.90
C LEU A 16 11.69 -8.84 11.04
N ALA A 17 11.10 -9.48 12.05
CA ALA A 17 11.84 -10.06 13.17
C ALA A 17 12.88 -11.09 12.67
N SER A 18 12.48 -11.99 11.77
CA SER A 18 13.39 -12.98 11.20
C SER A 18 14.57 -12.34 10.45
N THR A 19 14.33 -11.24 9.75
CA THR A 19 15.32 -10.52 8.96
C THR A 19 16.35 -9.84 9.87
N LEU A 20 15.87 -9.17 10.92
CA LEU A 20 16.73 -8.55 11.92
C LEU A 20 17.55 -9.58 12.72
N ILE A 21 16.93 -10.70 13.12
CA ILE A 21 17.63 -11.77 13.86
C ILE A 21 18.76 -12.38 13.03
N ARG A 22 18.57 -12.53 11.71
CA ARG A 22 19.61 -13.00 10.78
C ARG A 22 20.70 -11.96 10.51
N GLY A 23 20.49 -10.69 10.88
CA GLY A 23 21.41 -9.60 10.56
C GLY A 23 21.36 -9.19 9.08
N ASP A 24 20.27 -9.50 8.38
CA ASP A 24 20.08 -9.11 6.99
C ASP A 24 19.90 -7.60 6.87
N ASN A 25 20.35 -7.03 5.75
CA ASN A 25 20.08 -5.62 5.44
C ASN A 25 18.56 -5.38 5.23
N LEU A 26 18.10 -4.23 5.71
CA LEU A 26 16.73 -3.72 5.59
C LEU A 26 16.60 -2.54 4.62
N SER A 27 17.71 -1.95 4.16
CA SER A 27 17.67 -0.74 3.33
C SER A 27 16.96 -0.95 1.99
N ASP A 28 16.89 -2.19 1.50
CA ASP A 28 16.25 -2.59 0.25
C ASP A 28 14.93 -3.34 0.46
N LYS A 29 14.41 -3.40 1.69
CA LYS A 29 13.19 -4.13 2.05
C LYS A 29 12.16 -3.22 2.67
N LEU A 30 10.97 -3.21 2.07
CA LEU A 30 9.80 -2.51 2.59
C LEU A 30 8.72 -3.52 2.98
N TYR A 31 8.23 -3.40 4.21
CA TYR A 31 7.09 -4.17 4.72
C TYR A 31 5.88 -3.23 4.78
N ILE A 32 4.78 -3.61 4.10
CA ILE A 32 3.58 -2.78 3.95
C ILE A 32 2.36 -3.52 4.49
N LEU A 33 1.53 -2.82 5.25
CA LEU A 33 0.21 -3.26 5.68
C LEU A 33 -0.90 -2.52 4.94
N ASP A 34 -2.07 -3.14 4.85
CA ASP A 34 -3.26 -2.55 4.22
C ASP A 34 -3.86 -1.39 5.02
N GLY A 35 -3.46 -1.23 6.29
CA GLY A 35 -3.83 -0.10 7.16
C GLY A 35 -5.07 -0.30 8.03
N ASP A 36 -5.81 -1.40 7.85
CA ASP A 36 -7.05 -1.68 8.59
C ASP A 36 -6.83 -2.46 9.89
N LYS A 37 -5.62 -2.97 10.09
CA LYS A 37 -5.15 -3.66 11.29
C LYS A 37 -3.74 -3.18 11.63
N TYR A 38 -3.43 -3.11 12.92
CA TYR A 38 -2.15 -2.58 13.42
C TYR A 38 -1.88 -1.16 12.92
N SER A 39 -2.93 -0.34 12.86
CA SER A 39 -2.90 0.99 12.24
C SER A 39 -2.22 2.03 13.13
N THR A 40 -2.07 1.75 14.42
CA THR A 40 -1.42 2.63 15.39
C THR A 40 -0.03 2.12 15.78
N GLU A 41 0.86 3.04 16.15
CA GLU A 41 2.22 2.68 16.64
C GLU A 41 2.18 1.80 17.88
N ASN A 42 1.19 1.97 18.77
CA ASN A 42 1.01 1.12 19.95
C ASN A 42 0.66 -0.32 19.57
N GLU A 43 -0.23 -0.51 18.59
CA GLU A 43 -0.58 -1.85 18.10
C GLU A 43 0.60 -2.51 17.38
N LYS A 44 1.35 -1.75 16.57
CA LYS A 44 2.57 -2.23 15.92
C LYS A 44 3.61 -2.65 16.95
N LYS A 45 3.82 -1.84 17.99
CA LYS A 45 4.73 -2.14 19.11
C LYS A 45 4.31 -3.41 19.85
N ALA A 46 3.02 -3.54 20.18
CA ALA A 46 2.50 -4.75 20.81
C ALA A 46 2.64 -5.99 19.92
N ALA A 47 2.54 -5.85 18.59
CA ALA A 47 2.77 -6.93 17.65
C ALA A 47 4.27 -7.31 17.56
N LEU A 48 5.18 -6.32 17.59
CA LEU A 48 6.62 -6.55 17.68
C LEU A 48 7.00 -7.27 18.98
N ASP A 49 6.41 -6.90 20.11
CA ASP A 49 6.64 -7.55 21.40
C ASP A 49 6.26 -9.04 21.40
N LYS A 50 5.25 -9.43 20.62
CA LYS A 50 4.85 -10.83 20.49
C LYS A 50 5.84 -11.68 19.69
N VAL A 51 6.55 -11.09 18.74
CA VAL A 51 7.51 -11.82 17.88
C VAL A 51 8.94 -11.78 18.45
N PHE A 52 9.24 -10.80 19.30
CA PHE A 52 10.50 -10.68 20.02
C PHE A 52 10.30 -11.05 21.50
N THR A 53 10.40 -12.34 21.82
CA THR A 53 10.01 -12.93 23.10
C THR A 53 11.11 -12.96 24.18
N GLY A 54 12.30 -12.42 23.90
CA GLY A 54 13.42 -12.34 24.85
C GLY A 54 13.42 -11.07 25.72
N THR A 55 14.18 -11.12 26.82
CA THR A 55 14.39 -9.98 27.75
C THR A 55 15.87 -9.58 27.86
N GLU A 56 16.74 -10.14 27.01
CA GLU A 56 18.15 -9.74 26.95
C GLU A 56 18.35 -8.41 26.20
N SER A 57 19.49 -7.74 26.44
CA SER A 57 19.87 -6.47 25.77
C SER A 57 19.67 -6.54 24.25
N ARG A 58 20.11 -7.65 23.63
CA ARG A 58 19.99 -7.87 22.19
C ARG A 58 18.53 -7.83 21.72
N THR A 59 17.59 -8.33 22.52
CA THR A 59 16.17 -8.27 22.14
C THR A 59 15.64 -6.83 22.16
N TYR A 60 16.07 -6.01 23.13
CA TYR A 60 15.71 -4.59 23.15
C TYR A 60 16.28 -3.83 21.95
N GLU A 61 17.54 -4.12 21.57
CA GLU A 61 18.17 -3.54 20.38
C GLU A 61 17.42 -3.93 19.09
N LEU A 62 17.02 -5.19 18.95
CA LEU A 62 16.24 -5.66 17.80
C LEU A 62 14.86 -4.99 17.72
N LYS A 63 14.19 -4.81 18.86
CA LYS A 63 12.91 -4.08 18.93
C LYS A 63 13.08 -2.62 18.49
N ALA A 64 14.08 -1.93 19.03
CA ALA A 64 14.38 -0.55 18.63
C ALA A 64 14.71 -0.44 17.13
N ALA A 65 15.45 -1.41 16.57
CA ALA A 65 15.74 -1.46 15.14
C ALA A 65 14.51 -1.73 14.26
N ALA A 66 13.49 -2.41 14.81
CA ALA A 66 12.24 -2.75 14.12
C ALA A 66 11.20 -1.62 14.16
N GLU A 67 11.26 -0.73 15.17
CA GLU A 67 10.33 0.39 15.31
C GLU A 67 10.34 1.27 14.02
N GLY A 68 9.14 1.59 13.51
CA GLY A 68 8.96 2.40 12.30
C GLY A 68 9.34 1.73 10.96
N LYS A 69 9.76 0.46 10.95
CA LYS A 69 10.14 -0.27 9.71
C LYS A 69 8.98 -0.87 8.93
N ILE A 70 7.82 -1.03 9.56
CA ILE A 70 6.58 -1.44 8.89
C ILE A 70 5.80 -0.18 8.52
N LYS A 71 5.53 -0.01 7.23
CA LYS A 71 4.69 1.06 6.69
C LYS A 71 3.28 0.55 6.44
N GLN A 72 2.34 1.46 6.23
CA GLN A 72 0.97 1.10 5.91
C GLN A 72 0.34 2.08 4.91
N PHE A 73 -0.77 1.69 4.31
CA PHE A 73 -1.67 2.66 3.70
C PHE A 73 -2.49 3.37 4.79
N ASN A 74 -2.68 4.67 4.65
CA ASN A 74 -3.34 5.48 5.67
C ASN A 74 -4.84 5.48 5.47
N LEU A 75 -5.55 4.83 6.39
CA LEU A 75 -7.01 4.76 6.35
C LEU A 75 -7.64 5.62 7.44
N PRO A 76 -8.82 6.20 7.19
CA PRO A 76 -9.66 6.71 8.27
C PRO A 76 -9.99 5.61 9.28
N ASN A 77 -10.19 6.00 10.54
CA ASN A 77 -10.41 5.03 11.61
C ASN A 77 -11.63 4.13 11.35
N GLY A 78 -11.43 2.81 11.44
CA GLY A 78 -12.49 1.82 11.26
C GLY A 78 -12.91 1.56 9.81
N VAL A 79 -12.24 2.16 8.82
CA VAL A 79 -12.55 1.97 7.40
C VAL A 79 -11.69 0.88 6.80
N LYS A 80 -12.27 0.05 5.93
CA LYS A 80 -11.54 -0.97 5.16
C LYS A 80 -10.91 -0.38 3.89
N PRO A 81 -9.81 -0.96 3.37
CA PRO A 81 -9.14 -0.42 2.18
C PRO A 81 -10.09 -0.29 0.99
N GLU A 82 -10.85 -1.34 0.68
CA GLU A 82 -11.79 -1.35 -0.46
C GLU A 82 -12.93 -0.33 -0.30
N GLN A 83 -13.40 -0.10 0.93
CA GLN A 83 -14.39 0.94 1.22
C GLN A 83 -13.82 2.33 0.97
N TYR A 84 -12.57 2.56 1.38
CA TYR A 84 -11.94 3.85 1.17
C TYR A 84 -11.65 4.09 -0.31
N ILE A 85 -11.16 3.09 -1.06
CA ILE A 85 -10.98 3.20 -2.51
C ILE A 85 -12.32 3.49 -3.21
N HIS A 86 -13.41 2.82 -2.81
CA HIS A 86 -14.74 3.11 -3.32
C HIS A 86 -15.18 4.56 -3.04
N TYR A 87 -14.92 5.06 -1.83
CA TYR A 87 -15.12 6.47 -1.50
C TYR A 87 -14.33 7.40 -2.42
N LEU A 88 -13.04 7.14 -2.64
CA LEU A 88 -12.20 7.98 -3.51
C LEU A 88 -12.74 8.04 -4.94
N ILE A 89 -13.09 6.91 -5.55
CA ILE A 89 -13.58 6.90 -6.94
C ILE A 89 -15.00 7.49 -7.07
N THR A 90 -15.84 7.42 -6.04
CA THR A 90 -17.21 7.97 -6.11
C THR A 90 -17.24 9.49 -5.89
N ASN A 91 -16.23 10.05 -5.22
CA ASN A 91 -16.10 11.45 -4.87
C ASN A 91 -14.98 12.19 -5.62
N VAL A 92 -14.36 11.55 -6.61
CA VAL A 92 -13.31 12.16 -7.45
C VAL A 92 -13.87 13.35 -8.25
N PRO A 93 -13.12 14.47 -8.37
CA PRO A 93 -13.48 15.55 -9.29
C PRO A 93 -13.62 15.03 -10.71
N LEU A 94 -14.70 15.41 -11.39
CA LEU A 94 -15.01 14.93 -12.74
C LEU A 94 -14.30 15.71 -13.85
N ASP A 95 -13.67 16.83 -13.51
CA ASP A 95 -13.00 17.70 -14.47
C ASP A 95 -11.86 16.96 -15.19
N GLY A 96 -11.93 16.91 -16.52
CA GLY A 96 -10.93 16.22 -17.33
C GLY A 96 -11.05 14.69 -17.33
N LEU A 97 -12.12 14.12 -16.74
CA LEU A 97 -12.46 12.70 -16.88
C LEU A 97 -13.42 12.49 -18.05
N GLY A 98 -13.27 11.39 -18.76
CA GLY A 98 -14.13 11.04 -19.88
C GLY A 98 -14.21 9.54 -20.12
N GLY A 99 -15.20 9.14 -20.93
CA GLY A 99 -15.41 7.76 -21.37
C GLY A 99 -15.45 6.76 -20.23
N GLU A 100 -14.52 5.81 -20.27
CA GLU A 100 -14.37 4.70 -19.33
C GLU A 100 -14.41 5.10 -17.84
N TYR A 101 -13.77 6.21 -17.45
CA TYR A 101 -13.77 6.60 -16.03
C TYR A 101 -15.17 6.96 -15.53
N LEU A 102 -15.99 7.58 -16.38
CA LEU A 102 -17.36 7.91 -16.02
C LEU A 102 -18.20 6.64 -15.83
N GLU A 103 -17.99 5.61 -16.67
CA GLU A 103 -18.66 4.31 -16.52
C GLU A 103 -18.27 3.61 -15.20
N ILE A 104 -17.00 3.68 -14.80
CA ILE A 104 -16.53 3.17 -13.50
C ILE A 104 -17.19 3.91 -12.34
N ILE A 105 -17.28 5.24 -12.43
CA ILE A 105 -17.90 6.08 -11.39
C ILE A 105 -19.40 5.76 -11.28
N GLU A 106 -20.11 5.65 -12.40
CA GLU A 106 -21.54 5.30 -12.43
C GLU A 106 -21.77 3.91 -11.84
N ALA A 107 -20.99 2.90 -12.27
CA ALA A 107 -21.05 1.56 -11.72
C ALA A 107 -20.78 1.53 -10.21
N ALA A 108 -19.81 2.32 -9.73
CA ALA A 108 -19.49 2.44 -8.31
C ALA A 108 -20.62 3.10 -7.50
N ARG A 109 -21.22 4.18 -8.01
CA ARG A 109 -22.31 4.92 -7.34
C ARG A 109 -23.60 4.09 -7.21
N ASP A 110 -23.82 3.16 -8.12
CA ASP A 110 -24.95 2.23 -8.04
C ASP A 110 -24.79 1.20 -6.90
N ILE A 111 -23.58 0.97 -6.41
CA ILE A 111 -23.30 0.12 -5.25
C ILE A 111 -23.48 0.95 -3.98
N ARG A 112 -24.72 1.00 -3.48
CA ARG A 112 -25.10 1.86 -2.34
C ARG A 112 -24.65 1.33 -0.98
N VAL A 113 -24.81 0.03 -0.73
CA VAL A 113 -24.41 -0.65 0.52
C VAL A 113 -23.95 -2.05 0.14
N GLU A 114 -22.77 -2.41 0.61
CA GLU A 114 -22.22 -3.75 0.44
C GLU A 114 -21.81 -4.31 1.80
N LEU A 115 -22.17 -5.58 2.06
CA LEU A 115 -21.94 -6.24 3.35
C LEU A 115 -20.53 -6.77 3.46
N ASP A 116 -19.93 -7.18 2.34
CA ASP A 116 -18.54 -7.62 2.29
C ASP A 116 -17.68 -6.55 1.63
N ALA A 117 -16.76 -5.96 2.39
CA ALA A 117 -15.89 -4.89 1.89
C ALA A 117 -15.16 -5.27 0.59
N HIS A 118 -14.81 -6.55 0.40
CA HIS A 118 -14.12 -7.02 -0.82
C HIS A 118 -14.99 -6.96 -2.09
N ASN A 119 -16.31 -6.89 -1.94
CA ASN A 119 -17.25 -6.83 -3.04
C ASN A 119 -17.42 -5.40 -3.60
N TYR A 120 -17.03 -4.34 -2.87
CA TYR A 120 -17.13 -2.96 -3.38
C TYR A 120 -16.44 -2.80 -4.73
N ILE A 121 -15.23 -3.33 -4.86
CA ILE A 121 -14.48 -3.24 -6.12
C ILE A 121 -14.88 -4.37 -7.08
N SER A 122 -15.06 -5.59 -6.57
CA SER A 122 -15.39 -6.76 -7.41
C SER A 122 -16.73 -6.61 -8.14
N ASN A 123 -17.72 -5.98 -7.52
CA ASN A 123 -19.03 -5.72 -8.13
C ASN A 123 -18.95 -4.69 -9.26
N ILE A 124 -18.10 -3.66 -9.12
CA ILE A 124 -17.84 -2.69 -10.20
C ILE A 124 -17.32 -3.42 -11.42
N LEU A 125 -16.28 -4.26 -11.24
CA LEU A 125 -15.65 -4.96 -12.36
C LEU A 125 -16.61 -5.97 -13.01
N THR A 126 -17.38 -6.68 -12.21
CA THR A 126 -18.41 -7.62 -12.68
C THR A 126 -19.47 -6.90 -13.51
N LYS A 127 -19.95 -5.74 -13.05
CA LYS A 127 -20.97 -4.96 -13.74
C LYS A 127 -20.49 -4.43 -15.08
N LEU A 128 -19.23 -4.04 -15.18
CA LEU A 128 -18.61 -3.54 -16.41
C LEU A 128 -18.10 -4.66 -17.33
N GLY A 129 -18.13 -5.92 -16.89
CA GLY A 129 -17.59 -7.04 -17.65
C GLY A 129 -16.07 -6.98 -17.88
N ILE A 130 -15.34 -6.29 -17.00
CA ILE A 130 -13.89 -6.08 -17.11
C ILE A 130 -13.16 -7.19 -16.32
N ASP A 131 -12.07 -7.72 -16.87
CA ASP A 131 -11.23 -8.67 -16.15
C ASP A 131 -10.60 -8.04 -14.91
N ARG A 132 -10.37 -8.86 -13.87
CA ARG A 132 -9.96 -8.37 -12.56
C ARG A 132 -8.63 -7.59 -12.58
N PRO A 133 -7.53 -8.07 -13.20
CA PRO A 133 -6.30 -7.30 -13.31
C PRO A 133 -6.48 -5.94 -13.98
N SER A 134 -7.06 -5.89 -15.18
CA SER A 134 -7.25 -4.63 -15.91
C SER A 134 -8.17 -3.67 -15.15
N GLY A 135 -9.27 -4.20 -14.60
CA GLY A 135 -10.23 -3.44 -13.82
C GLY A 135 -9.63 -2.81 -12.57
N LEU A 136 -8.80 -3.55 -11.83
CA LEU A 136 -8.10 -3.02 -10.66
C LEU A 136 -7.13 -1.89 -11.03
N THR A 137 -6.38 -2.05 -12.12
CA THR A 137 -5.47 -0.98 -12.59
C THR A 137 -6.25 0.30 -12.88
N ARG A 138 -7.39 0.20 -13.56
CA ARG A 138 -8.22 1.35 -13.94
C ARG A 138 -8.86 2.01 -12.72
N VAL A 139 -9.36 1.22 -11.77
CA VAL A 139 -9.92 1.72 -10.51
C VAL A 139 -8.85 2.44 -9.68
N MET A 140 -7.64 1.88 -9.59
CA MET A 140 -6.54 2.51 -8.86
C MET A 140 -6.07 3.80 -9.54
N ASP A 141 -5.98 3.81 -10.88
CA ASP A 141 -5.65 5.02 -11.64
C ASP A 141 -6.70 6.12 -11.40
N LEU A 142 -7.99 5.77 -11.43
CA LEU A 142 -9.07 6.70 -11.11
C LEU A 142 -8.98 7.21 -9.67
N ALA A 143 -8.78 6.32 -8.69
CA ALA A 143 -8.65 6.69 -7.29
C ALA A 143 -7.46 7.64 -7.08
N SER A 144 -6.38 7.47 -7.85
CA SER A 144 -5.18 8.30 -7.76
C SER A 144 -5.39 9.77 -8.12
N ARG A 145 -6.49 10.09 -8.81
CA ARG A 145 -6.89 11.45 -9.19
C ARG A 145 -7.66 12.16 -8.08
N HIS A 146 -8.08 11.44 -7.05
CA HIS A 146 -8.75 12.04 -5.90
C HIS A 146 -7.76 12.88 -5.09
N PRO A 147 -8.12 14.11 -4.65
CA PRO A 147 -7.23 14.96 -3.87
C PRO A 147 -6.66 14.28 -2.62
N GLU A 148 -7.43 13.44 -1.93
CA GLU A 148 -6.97 12.71 -0.73
C GLU A 148 -6.04 11.51 -1.02
N TRP A 149 -5.83 11.11 -2.28
CA TRP A 149 -5.00 9.94 -2.61
C TRP A 149 -3.57 10.05 -2.06
N HIS A 150 -2.97 11.23 -2.14
CA HIS A 150 -1.61 11.44 -1.64
C HIS A 150 -1.49 11.12 -0.14
N GLN A 151 -2.53 11.41 0.64
CA GLN A 151 -2.56 11.10 2.07
C GLN A 151 -2.68 9.58 2.30
N TYR A 152 -3.49 8.89 1.48
CA TYR A 152 -3.67 7.44 1.52
C TYR A 152 -2.33 6.68 1.35
N VAL A 153 -1.50 7.11 0.41
CA VAL A 153 -0.25 6.42 0.05
C VAL A 153 1.02 7.06 0.62
N SER A 154 0.91 8.08 1.48
CA SER A 154 2.05 8.91 1.87
C SER A 154 3.17 8.10 2.54
N GLU A 155 2.89 7.25 3.53
CA GLU A 155 3.94 6.48 4.22
C GLU A 155 4.78 5.61 3.27
N VAL A 156 4.13 5.02 2.27
CA VAL A 156 4.79 4.17 1.27
C VAL A 156 5.57 5.04 0.28
N THR A 157 4.98 6.14 -0.16
CA THR A 157 5.60 7.07 -1.11
C THR A 157 6.82 7.76 -0.52
N ASP A 158 6.71 8.24 0.72
CA ASP A 158 7.81 8.89 1.46
C ASP A 158 9.00 7.96 1.66
N TRP A 159 8.75 6.65 1.82
CA TRP A 159 9.82 5.65 1.88
C TRP A 159 10.43 5.37 0.50
N LEU A 160 9.60 5.25 -0.54
CA LEU A 160 10.05 4.89 -1.89
C LEU A 160 10.78 6.02 -2.60
N GLN A 161 10.38 7.28 -2.40
CA GLN A 161 10.97 8.45 -3.07
C GLN A 161 12.50 8.50 -2.97
N PRO A 162 13.12 8.46 -1.78
CA PRO A 162 14.58 8.51 -1.69
C PRO A 162 15.24 7.29 -2.35
N VAL A 163 14.63 6.10 -2.26
CA VAL A 163 15.15 4.88 -2.90
C VAL A 163 15.14 5.01 -4.42
N VAL A 164 14.08 5.59 -4.99
CA VAL A 164 13.97 5.84 -6.43
C VAL A 164 15.00 6.88 -6.87
N SER A 165 15.12 8.00 -6.16
CA SER A 165 16.11 9.04 -6.47
C SER A 165 17.54 8.48 -6.46
N ASP A 166 17.92 7.73 -5.42
CA ASP A 166 19.23 7.09 -5.31
C ASP A 166 19.50 6.13 -6.49
N LEU A 167 18.49 5.40 -6.95
CA LEU A 167 18.62 4.49 -8.09
C LEU A 167 18.77 5.26 -9.40
N MET A 168 18.04 6.37 -9.58
CA MET A 168 18.14 7.21 -10.77
C MET A 168 19.50 7.91 -10.87
N GLU A 169 20.05 8.40 -9.76
CA GLU A 169 21.40 9.02 -9.72
C GLU A 169 22.53 8.03 -10.02
N ARG A 170 22.31 6.72 -9.79
CA ARG A 170 23.28 5.65 -10.07
C ARG A 170 23.21 5.12 -11.50
N LEU A 171 22.22 5.53 -12.29
CA LEU A 171 22.19 5.22 -13.72
C LEU A 171 23.11 6.21 -14.45
N PRO A 172 24.13 5.74 -15.21
CA PRO A 172 24.95 6.65 -15.99
C PRO A 172 24.10 7.36 -17.05
N GLU A 173 24.25 8.69 -17.17
CA GLU A 173 23.94 9.40 -18.42
C GLU A 173 24.82 8.82 -19.52
N ASN A 174 24.32 7.88 -20.32
CA ASN A 174 24.77 7.62 -21.69
C ASN A 174 23.95 6.50 -22.34
N ASP A 175 22.95 6.90 -23.11
CA ASP A 175 22.58 6.27 -24.38
C ASP A 175 22.05 7.37 -25.32
N THR A 176 22.78 8.48 -25.44
CA THR A 176 22.76 9.25 -26.68
C THR A 176 23.60 8.47 -27.68
N VAL A 177 22.95 7.57 -28.42
CA VAL A 177 23.53 6.98 -29.62
C VAL A 177 23.68 8.13 -30.63
N ASP A 178 24.92 8.57 -30.80
CA ASP A 178 25.32 9.48 -31.87
C ASP A 178 25.22 8.71 -33.19
N ILE A 179 24.09 8.86 -33.89
CA ILE A 179 23.92 8.37 -35.26
C ILE A 179 24.56 9.40 -36.20
N THR A 180 25.82 9.14 -36.54
CA THR A 180 26.50 9.77 -37.69
C THR A 180 26.02 9.16 -39.01
#